data_AF-A0A183F2V1-F1
#
_entry.id   AF-A0A183F2V1-F1
#
_cell.length_a   1.000
_cell.length_b   1.000
_cell.length_c   1.000
_cell.angle_alpha   90.00
_cell.angle_beta   90.00
_cell.angle_gamma   90.00
#
_symmetry.space_group_name_H-M   'P 1'
#
loop_
_entity.id
_entity.type
_entity.pdbx_description
1 polymer ?
#
loop_
_entity_poly.entity_id
_entity_poly.type
_entity_poly.pdbx_seq_one_letter_code
_entity_poly.pdbx_strand_id
1 'polypeptide(L)'
;LIVTLFITVVASFASGIPTQQIMLRVVPFDQRTLALGINWTFLRLLGFIPGGILFGMMIDLACLDWEMACGRRQSCRVYDPLKLSWTITALAIVCKLLSILSTIFGYMTYRPTDLDNGASIRSVDSHGALHLVVNDDRPLEEIGNGKAAVVS
;
A
#
# COMPACT_ATOMS: atom_id res chain seq x y z
N LEU A 1 -1.67 -20.61 -15.55
CA LEU A 1 -0.91 -19.36 -15.33
C LEU A 1 -1.80 -18.12 -15.34
N ILE A 2 -2.51 -17.81 -16.43
CA ILE A 2 -3.35 -16.58 -16.50
C ILE A 2 -4.45 -16.57 -15.41
N VAL A 3 -5.17 -17.68 -15.25
CA VAL A 3 -6.21 -17.82 -14.22
C VAL A 3 -5.63 -17.71 -12.81
N THR A 4 -4.50 -18.37 -12.55
CA THR A 4 -3.84 -18.32 -11.24
C THR A 4 -3.33 -16.91 -10.93
N LEU A 5 -2.76 -16.20 -11.91
CA LEU A 5 -2.34 -14.81 -11.76
C LEU A 5 -3.54 -13.91 -11.46
N PHE A 6 -4.64 -14.04 -12.20
CA PHE A 6 -5.87 -13.29 -11.96
C PHE A 6 -6.36 -13.47 -10.52
N ILE A 7 -6.46 -14.71 -10.04
CA ILE A 7 -6.89 -15.01 -8.67
C ILE A 7 -5.95 -14.36 -7.65
N THR A 8 -4.63 -14.47 -7.82
CA THR A 8 -3.65 -13.88 -6.89
C THR A 8 -3.74 -12.36 -6.84
N VAL A 9 -4.01 -11.70 -7.96
CA VAL A 9 -4.16 -10.24 -8.04
C VAL A 9 -5.44 -9.80 -7.34
N VAL A 10 -6.58 -10.44 -7.62
CA VAL A 10 -7.86 -10.15 -6.96
C VAL A 10 -7.75 -10.34 -5.45
N ALA A 11 -7.19 -11.47 -5.00
CA ALA A 11 -6.97 -11.74 -3.58
C ALA A 11 -6.05 -10.71 -2.90
N SER A 12 -5.10 -10.14 -3.66
CA SER A 12 -4.19 -9.10 -3.17
C SER A 12 -4.90 -7.79 -2.89
N PHE A 13 -5.72 -7.33 -3.82
CA PHE A 13 -6.50 -6.12 -3.61
C PHE A 13 -7.52 -6.31 -2.49
N ALA A 14 -8.22 -7.45 -2.48
CA ALA A 14 -9.22 -7.75 -1.44
C ALA A 14 -8.65 -7.71 -0.01
N SER A 15 -7.41 -8.17 0.21
CA SER A 15 -6.73 -8.12 1.51
C SER A 15 -5.99 -6.80 1.79
N GLY A 16 -5.55 -6.09 0.76
CA GLY A 16 -4.86 -4.81 0.89
C GLY A 16 -5.76 -3.69 1.41
N ILE A 17 -6.98 -3.56 0.86
CA ILE A 17 -7.94 -2.51 1.24
C ILE A 17 -8.26 -2.49 2.73
N PRO A 18 -8.68 -3.59 3.39
CA PRO A 18 -9.00 -3.57 4.82
C PRO A 18 -7.78 -3.21 5.67
N THR A 19 -6.59 -3.66 5.30
CA THR A 19 -5.34 -3.35 6.00
C THR A 19 -5.06 -1.84 6.01
N GLN A 20 -5.25 -1.16 4.87
CA GLN A 20 -5.08 0.29 4.77
C GLN A 20 -6.18 1.05 5.53
N GLN A 21 -7.41 0.55 5.53
CA GLN A 21 -8.52 1.13 6.28
C GLN A 21 -8.28 1.06 7.80
N ILE A 22 -7.75 -0.05 8.30
CA ILE A 22 -7.37 -0.19 9.72
C ILE A 22 -6.31 0.85 10.09
N MET A 23 -5.28 1.03 9.24
CA MET A 23 -4.23 2.02 9.47
C MET A 23 -4.78 3.45 9.61
N LEU A 24 -5.78 3.80 8.81
CA LEU A 24 -6.44 5.11 8.88
C LEU A 24 -7.25 5.32 10.16
N ARG A 25 -7.75 4.24 10.78
CA ARG A 25 -8.51 4.29 12.04
C ARG A 25 -7.62 4.38 13.28
N VAL A 26 -6.40 3.86 13.22
CA VAL A 26 -5.46 3.87 14.37
C VAL A 26 -4.63 5.15 14.48
N VAL A 27 -4.59 5.98 13.42
CA VAL A 27 -3.73 7.18 13.37
C VAL A 27 -4.57 8.48 13.30
N PRO A 28 -4.19 9.54 14.03
CA PRO A 28 -4.88 10.83 14.00
C PRO A 28 -4.85 11.49 12.60
N PHE A 29 -5.89 12.28 12.28
CA PHE A 29 -6.12 12.84 10.94
C PHE A 29 -4.93 13.62 10.37
N ASP A 30 -4.22 14.38 11.21
CA ASP A 30 -3.08 15.23 10.81
C ASP A 30 -1.86 14.43 10.33
N GLN A 31 -1.70 13.18 10.77
CA GLN A 31 -0.52 12.35 10.49
C GLN A 31 -0.79 11.18 9.53
N ARG A 32 -2.00 11.07 8.97
CA ARG A 32 -2.42 9.94 8.12
C ARG A 32 -1.55 9.77 6.88
N THR A 33 -1.30 10.86 6.16
CA THR A 33 -0.53 10.82 4.91
C THR A 33 0.92 10.41 5.16
N LEU A 34 1.51 10.90 6.26
CA LEU A 34 2.86 10.51 6.69
C LEU A 34 2.92 9.01 7.04
N ALA A 35 1.99 8.52 7.85
CA ALA A 35 1.94 7.12 8.26
C ALA A 35 1.76 6.16 7.07
N LEU A 36 0.86 6.48 6.14
CA LEU A 36 0.68 5.71 4.91
C LEU A 36 1.96 5.70 4.06
N GLY A 37 2.59 6.86 3.88
CA GLY A 37 3.83 6.98 3.12
C GLY A 37 4.96 6.14 3.70
N ILE A 38 5.15 6.19 5.01
CA ILE A 38 6.15 5.39 5.73
C ILE A 38 5.86 3.90 5.58
N ASN A 39 4.62 3.46 5.78
CA ASN A 39 4.23 2.06 5.61
C ASN A 39 4.54 1.53 4.20
N TRP A 40 4.18 2.28 3.16
CA TRP A 40 4.48 1.91 1.78
C TRP A 40 5.98 1.92 1.47
N THR A 41 6.72 2.83 2.10
CA THR A 41 8.18 2.90 1.96
C THR A 41 8.83 1.64 2.54
N PHE A 42 8.46 1.25 3.77
CA PHE A 42 8.96 0.01 4.38
C PHE A 42 8.59 -1.23 3.56
N LEU A 43 7.35 -1.32 3.08
CA LEU A 43 6.93 -2.44 2.23
C LEU A 43 7.76 -2.52 0.94
N ARG A 44 8.06 -1.39 0.30
CA ARG A 44 8.91 -1.37 -0.90
C ARG A 44 10.36 -1.70 -0.60
N LEU A 45 10.93 -1.18 0.48
CA LEU A 45 12.32 -1.48 0.86
C LEU A 45 12.49 -2.96 1.17
N LEU A 46 11.62 -3.51 2.01
CA LEU A 46 11.62 -4.93 2.37
C LEU A 46 11.14 -5.83 1.24
N GLY A 47 10.44 -5.32 0.23
CA GLY A 47 10.02 -6.09 -0.94
C GLY A 47 11.06 -6.10 -2.05
N PHE A 48 11.69 -4.95 -2.33
CA PHE A 48 12.60 -4.77 -3.46
C PHE A 48 13.95 -5.44 -3.22
N ILE A 49 14.51 -5.34 -2.01
CA ILE A 49 15.81 -5.94 -1.68
C ILE A 49 15.76 -7.48 -1.83
N PRO A 50 14.86 -8.21 -1.13
CA PRO A 50 14.75 -9.66 -1.34
C PRO A 50 14.15 -10.00 -2.69
N GLY A 51 13.27 -9.16 -3.25
CA GLY A 51 12.69 -9.37 -4.58
C GLY A 51 13.75 -9.42 -5.68
N GLY A 52 14.70 -8.48 -5.68
CA GLY A 52 15.81 -8.45 -6.64
C GLY A 52 16.74 -9.65 -6.49
N ILE A 53 17.09 -10.02 -5.24
CA ILE A 53 17.96 -11.18 -4.96
C ILE A 53 17.29 -12.49 -5.40
N LEU A 54 16.02 -12.69 -5.03
CA LEU A 54 15.25 -13.88 -5.41
C LEU A 54 15.08 -13.95 -6.93
N PHE A 55 14.82 -12.83 -7.58
CA PHE A 55 14.67 -12.78 -9.04
C PHE A 55 15.97 -13.15 -9.76
N GLY A 56 17.12 -12.68 -9.25
CA GLY A 56 18.44 -13.09 -9.75
C GLY A 56 18.62 -14.62 -9.64
N MET A 57 18.38 -15.19 -8.47
CA MET A 57 18.47 -16.64 -8.27
C MET A 57 17.49 -17.44 -9.16
N MET A 58 16.27 -16.95 -9.36
CA MET A 58 15.29 -17.62 -10.22
C MET A 58 15.75 -17.67 -11.69
N ILE A 59 16.38 -16.60 -12.18
CA ILE A 59 16.96 -16.57 -13.53
C ILE A 59 18.10 -17.58 -13.64
N ASP A 60 19.01 -17.61 -12.65
CA ASP A 60 20.14 -18.54 -12.63
C ASP A 60 19.67 -20.01 -12.61
N LEU A 61 18.58 -20.32 -11.89
CA LEU A 61 17.97 -21.65 -11.81
C LEU A 61 17.23 -22.09 -13.09
N ALA A 62 16.71 -21.13 -13.86
CA ALA A 62 16.03 -21.36 -15.12
C ALA A 62 16.99 -21.42 -16.32
N CYS A 63 18.29 -21.22 -16.09
CA CYS A 63 19.28 -21.25 -17.15
C CYS A 63 19.49 -22.66 -17.71
N LEU A 64 19.40 -22.80 -19.04
CA LEU A 64 19.67 -24.03 -19.76
C LEU A 64 21.10 -24.07 -20.29
N ASP A 65 21.61 -22.92 -20.78
CA ASP A 65 22.94 -22.80 -21.36
C ASP A 65 23.64 -21.52 -20.87
N TRP A 66 24.86 -21.71 -20.35
CA TRP A 66 25.71 -20.64 -19.84
C TRP A 66 26.71 -20.21 -20.89
N GLU A 67 26.79 -18.90 -21.14
CA GLU A 67 27.83 -18.36 -22.00
C GLU A 67 29.19 -18.44 -21.30
N MET A 68 30.16 -19.03 -22.00
CA MET A 68 31.53 -19.19 -21.53
C MET A 68 32.44 -18.28 -22.35
N ALA A 69 33.07 -17.30 -21.69
CA ALA A 69 34.10 -16.49 -22.32
C ALA A 69 35.36 -16.47 -21.46
N CYS A 70 36.49 -16.76 -22.09
CA CYS A 70 37.79 -16.95 -21.44
C CYS A 70 37.76 -18.02 -20.31
N GLY A 71 36.97 -19.08 -20.48
CA GLY A 71 36.86 -20.17 -19.50
C GLY A 71 36.09 -19.84 -18.22
N ARG A 72 35.48 -18.65 -18.12
CA ARG A 72 34.61 -18.25 -17.01
C ARG A 72 33.15 -18.18 -17.45
N ARG A 73 32.24 -18.57 -16.54
CA ARG A 73 30.80 -18.38 -16.72
C ARG A 73 30.48 -16.89 -16.72
N GLN A 74 29.75 -16.45 -17.72
CA GLN A 74 29.26 -15.08 -17.85
C GLN A 74 27.74 -15.07 -17.68
N SER A 75 27.01 -14.62 -18.69
CA SER A 75 25.54 -14.55 -18.68
C SER A 75 24.90 -15.87 -19.09
N CYS A 76 23.68 -16.09 -18.62
CA CYS A 76 22.81 -17.10 -19.22
C CYS A 76 22.37 -16.65 -20.61
N ARG A 77 22.49 -17.52 -21.63
CA ARG A 77 22.09 -17.21 -23.01
C ARG A 77 20.67 -17.69 -23.31
N VAL A 78 20.32 -18.88 -22.83
CA VAL A 78 19.02 -19.52 -23.07
C VAL A 78 18.41 -19.93 -21.74
N TYR A 79 17.22 -19.40 -21.45
CA TYR A 79 16.42 -19.72 -20.28
C TYR A 79 15.19 -20.55 -20.67
N ASP A 80 14.74 -21.42 -19.77
CA ASP A 80 13.48 -22.13 -19.92
C ASP A 80 12.30 -21.21 -19.51
N PRO A 81 11.44 -20.79 -20.46
CA PRO A 81 10.34 -19.87 -20.16
C PRO A 81 9.25 -20.50 -19.28
N LEU A 82 9.05 -21.83 -19.36
CA LEU A 82 8.05 -22.53 -18.56
C LEU A 82 8.52 -22.66 -17.11
N LYS A 83 9.77 -23.06 -16.91
CA LYS A 83 10.36 -23.20 -15.58
C LYS A 83 10.41 -21.85 -14.87
N LEU A 84 10.87 -20.80 -15.56
CA LEU A 84 10.94 -19.43 -15.02
C LEU A 84 9.55 -18.93 -14.58
N SER A 85 8.55 -19.06 -15.46
CA SER A 85 7.17 -18.61 -15.17
C SER A 85 6.55 -19.35 -14.00
N TRP A 86 6.78 -20.67 -13.90
CA TRP A 86 6.28 -21.48 -12.80
C TRP A 86 6.95 -21.12 -11.48
N THR A 87 8.27 -20.94 -11.44
CA THR A 87 8.99 -20.53 -10.22
C THR A 87 8.55 -19.17 -9.70
N ILE A 88 8.35 -18.18 -10.59
CA ILE A 88 7.86 -16.85 -10.22
C ILE A 88 6.43 -16.94 -9.65
N THR A 89 5.57 -17.73 -10.31
CA THR A 89 4.18 -17.92 -9.85
C THR A 89 4.12 -18.65 -8.51
N ALA A 90 4.94 -19.69 -8.33
CA ALA A 90 5.03 -20.43 -7.07
C ALA A 90 5.51 -19.52 -5.93
N LEU A 91 6.53 -18.71 -6.17
CA LEU A 91 7.01 -17.72 -5.20
C LEU A 91 5.90 -16.71 -4.84
N ALA A 92 5.16 -16.20 -5.82
CA ALA A 92 4.05 -15.28 -5.57
C ALA A 92 2.95 -15.93 -4.69
N ILE A 93 2.62 -17.19 -4.94
CA ILE A 93 1.65 -17.96 -4.13
C ILE A 93 2.17 -18.12 -2.69
N VAL A 94 3.43 -18.51 -2.51
CA VAL A 94 4.04 -18.65 -1.17
C VAL A 94 4.02 -17.32 -0.42
N CYS A 95 4.46 -16.23 -1.04
CA CYS A 95 4.40 -14.89 -0.45
C CYS A 95 2.97 -14.49 -0.07
N LYS A 96 1.98 -14.83 -0.91
CA LYS A 96 0.56 -14.58 -0.61
C LYS A 96 0.05 -15.40 0.55
N LEU A 97 0.38 -16.69 0.62
CA LEU A 97 0.01 -17.55 1.74
C LEU A 97 0.62 -17.04 3.05
N LEU A 98 1.90 -16.67 3.06
CA LEU A 98 2.55 -16.05 4.23
C LEU A 98 1.85 -14.76 4.66
N SER A 99 1.44 -13.92 3.69
CA SER A 99 0.67 -12.70 3.98
C SER A 99 -0.67 -13.03 4.63
N ILE A 100 -1.42 -13.98 4.06
CA ILE A 100 -2.73 -14.42 4.58
C ILE A 100 -2.56 -15.00 6.00
N LEU A 101 -1.56 -15.84 6.22
CA LEU A 101 -1.25 -16.41 7.54
C LEU A 101 -0.92 -15.33 8.56
N SER A 102 -0.10 -14.34 8.20
CA SER A 102 0.23 -13.22 9.07
C SER A 102 -1.01 -12.38 9.40
N THR A 103 -1.89 -12.16 8.43
CA THR A 103 -3.15 -11.46 8.63
C THR A 103 -4.07 -12.25 9.57
N ILE A 104 -4.23 -13.56 9.36
CA ILE A 104 -5.03 -14.43 10.23
C ILE A 104 -4.46 -14.44 11.64
N PHE A 105 -3.13 -14.56 11.80
CA PHE A 105 -2.47 -14.52 13.09
C PHE A 105 -2.68 -13.17 13.80
N GLY A 106 -2.59 -12.07 13.05
CA GLY A 106 -2.95 -10.74 13.51
C GLY A 106 -4.40 -10.66 13.99
N TYR A 107 -5.35 -11.20 13.22
CA TYR A 107 -6.76 -11.26 13.61
C TYR A 107 -6.99 -12.11 14.87
N MET A 108 -6.28 -13.24 15.03
CA MET A 108 -6.39 -14.09 16.22
C MET A 108 -5.81 -13.42 17.47
N THR A 109 -4.71 -12.67 17.32
CA THR A 109 -4.04 -11.97 18.42
C THR A 109 -4.72 -10.64 18.76
N TYR A 110 -5.43 -10.06 17.79
CA TYR A 110 -6.22 -8.86 17.97
C TYR A 110 -7.41 -9.15 18.89
N ARG A 111 -7.22 -8.91 20.19
CA ARG A 111 -8.36 -8.69 21.08
C ARG A 111 -9.05 -7.40 20.61
N PRO A 112 -10.31 -7.46 20.14
CA PRO A 112 -11.07 -6.24 19.95
C PRO A 112 -11.19 -5.58 21.33
N THR A 113 -10.43 -4.52 21.54
CA THR A 113 -10.60 -3.68 22.71
C THR A 113 -11.85 -2.85 22.44
N ASP A 114 -12.78 -2.75 23.40
CA ASP A 114 -14.03 -1.97 23.34
C ASP A 114 -13.89 -0.49 22.90
N LEU A 115 -12.68 -0.03 22.59
CA LEU A 115 -12.43 1.24 21.91
C LEU A 115 -13.03 1.31 20.49
N ASP A 116 -13.32 0.19 19.81
CA ASP A 116 -14.00 0.22 18.49
C ASP A 116 -15.50 0.63 18.63
N ASN A 117 -16.11 0.32 19.78
CA ASN A 117 -17.45 0.80 20.14
C ASN A 117 -17.47 2.31 20.46
N GLY A 118 -16.34 2.86 20.95
CA GLY A 118 -16.21 4.30 21.21
C GLY A 118 -15.77 5.12 19.98
N ALA A 119 -14.96 4.55 19.09
CA ALA A 119 -14.44 5.22 17.90
C ALA A 119 -15.45 5.28 16.74
N SER A 120 -16.34 4.29 16.62
CA SER A 120 -17.48 4.35 15.68
C SER A 120 -18.46 5.48 16.05
N ILE A 121 -18.70 5.72 17.35
CA ILE A 121 -19.51 6.85 17.84
C ILE A 121 -18.78 8.20 17.61
N ARG A 122 -17.45 8.25 17.77
CA ARG A 122 -16.68 9.51 17.70
C ARG A 122 -16.25 9.93 16.28
N SER A 123 -16.32 9.04 15.30
CA SER A 123 -15.96 9.33 13.90
C SER A 123 -17.13 9.81 13.04
N VAL A 124 -18.38 9.64 13.50
CA VAL A 124 -19.57 10.22 12.84
C VAL A 124 -19.82 11.67 13.29
N ASP A 125 -19.22 12.14 14.39
CA ASP A 125 -19.59 13.45 14.98
C ASP A 125 -18.40 14.37 15.32
N SER A 126 -17.31 14.33 14.56
CA SER A 126 -16.22 15.33 14.70
C SER A 126 -15.70 15.91 13.38
N HIS A 127 -16.41 15.68 12.28
CA HIS A 127 -16.44 16.62 11.16
C HIS A 127 -17.79 17.32 11.12
N GLY A 128 -18.12 17.99 12.23
CA GLY A 128 -18.92 19.20 12.15
C GLY A 128 -18.26 20.15 11.16
N ALA A 129 -19.06 20.66 10.24
CA ALA A 129 -18.68 21.60 9.21
C ALA A 129 -17.88 22.80 9.76
N LEU A 130 -16.54 22.86 9.57
CA LEU A 130 -15.79 24.11 9.67
C LEU A 130 -14.32 24.05 9.17
N HIS A 131 -14.05 23.75 7.90
CA HIS A 131 -12.85 24.33 7.23
C HIS A 131 -12.93 24.28 5.69
N LEU A 132 -14.08 24.66 5.12
CA LEU A 132 -14.02 25.54 3.96
C LEU A 132 -13.99 26.95 4.53
N VAL A 133 -12.85 27.32 5.13
CA VAL A 133 -12.51 28.74 5.20
C VAL A 133 -12.39 29.15 3.74
N VAL A 134 -13.42 29.85 3.31
CA VAL A 134 -13.46 30.69 2.13
C VAL A 134 -12.07 31.33 1.99
N ASN A 135 -11.33 30.95 0.95
CA ASN A 135 -10.24 31.77 0.49
C ASN A 135 -10.90 32.97 -0.19
N ASP A 136 -11.27 33.98 0.60
CA ASP A 136 -11.75 35.28 0.11
C ASP A 136 -10.47 36.05 -0.27
N ASP A 137 -10.06 35.92 -1.54
CA ASP A 137 -9.04 36.78 -2.13
C ASP A 137 -9.64 38.19 -2.36
N ARG A 138 -9.98 38.91 -1.30
CA ARG A 138 -10.45 40.30 -1.39
C ARG A 138 -9.65 41.20 -0.44
N PRO A 139 -8.86 42.17 -0.96
CA PRO A 139 -8.03 43.03 -0.13
C PRO A 139 -8.89 44.03 0.66
N LEU A 140 -8.54 44.21 1.93
CA LEU A 140 -9.11 45.19 2.84
C LEU A 140 -8.43 46.56 2.63
N GLU A 141 -8.98 47.40 1.75
CA GLU A 141 -8.83 48.86 1.85
C GLU A 141 -10.20 49.52 1.69
N GLU A 142 -10.44 50.54 2.52
CA GLU A 142 -11.58 51.48 2.53
C GLU A 142 -12.93 50.99 3.09
N ILE A 143 -13.00 50.75 4.42
CA ILE A 143 -14.25 51.00 5.18
C ILE A 143 -14.14 52.37 5.84
N GLY A 144 -14.25 53.40 4.99
CA GLY A 144 -14.52 54.76 5.37
C GLY A 144 -15.68 55.26 4.53
N ASN A 145 -16.81 55.55 5.18
CA ASN A 145 -17.99 56.23 4.64
C ASN A 145 -19.06 55.35 3.94
N GLY A 146 -20.16 55.06 4.64
CA GLY A 146 -21.33 54.44 4.00
C GLY A 146 -22.36 53.75 4.91
N LYS A 147 -22.57 54.20 6.15
CA LYS A 147 -23.80 53.84 6.88
C LYS A 147 -24.96 54.64 6.28
N ALA A 148 -25.64 54.12 5.25
CA ALA A 148 -26.96 54.59 4.81
C ALA A 148 -27.54 53.69 3.70
N ALA A 149 -28.31 52.66 4.07
CA ALA A 149 -29.50 52.18 3.36
C ALA A 149 -29.97 50.85 4.00
N VAL A 150 -31.27 50.72 4.23
CA VAL A 150 -31.98 49.66 4.96
C VAL A 150 -32.04 49.92 6.47
N VAL A 151 -33.14 50.58 6.86
CA VAL A 151 -33.37 51.57 7.94
C VAL A 151 -33.04 52.97 7.41
N SER A 152 -33.94 53.68 6.73
CA SER A 152 -35.34 53.44 6.36
C SER A 152 -35.53 52.63 5.07
#